data_AF-A0A0E0P102-F1
#
_entry.id   AF-A0A0E0P102-F1
#
_cell.length_a   1.000
_cell.length_b   1.000
_cell.length_c   1.000
_cell.angle_alpha   90.00
_cell.angle_beta   90.00
_cell.angle_gamma   90.00
#
_symmetry.space_group_name_H-M   'P 1'
#
loop_
_entity.id
_entity.type
_entity.pdbx_description
1 polymer ?
#
loop_
_entity_poly.entity_id
_entity_poly.type
_entity_poly.pdbx_seq_one_letter_code
_entity_poly.pdbx_strand_id
1 'polypeptide(L)'
;MGDERVKAEALQILGRFEALPRLVVFDLDHTIWPLYCDCCSIGDSPRLFRHAKGIMCALKEKGIAMAVASRSSTPDIANAFLDKLELQPMFVTKEIFDSWTHKTEHFQRIQRTTGIPYESMLFFDDEHRNFATVSKMGVTSILVDWDGGVNLEMFKLGLNNFAAKFAASSTDKDEQTSFNG
;
A
#
# COMPACT_ATOMS: atom_id res chain seq x y z
N MET A 1 -0.46 22.49 -7.34
CA MET A 1 -1.93 22.69 -7.37
C MET A 1 -2.69 21.37 -7.46
N GLY A 2 -2.33 20.43 -8.34
CA GLY A 2 -2.99 19.11 -8.43
C GLY A 2 -2.83 18.25 -7.18
N ASP A 3 -1.59 18.00 -6.75
CA ASP A 3 -1.29 17.13 -5.60
C ASP A 3 -1.90 17.64 -4.30
N GLU A 4 -1.92 18.96 -4.08
CA GLU A 4 -2.51 19.55 -2.86
C GLU A 4 -4.02 19.32 -2.81
N ARG A 5 -4.70 19.41 -3.96
CA ARG A 5 -6.14 19.11 -4.05
C ARG A 5 -6.40 17.63 -3.76
N VAL A 6 -5.61 16.74 -4.35
CA VAL A 6 -5.72 15.29 -4.10
C VAL A 6 -5.45 14.97 -2.63
N LYS A 7 -4.41 15.58 -2.05
CA LYS A 7 -4.06 15.43 -0.64
C LYS A 7 -5.21 15.87 0.27
N ALA A 8 -5.79 17.04 0.03
CA ALA A 8 -6.94 17.54 0.80
C ALA A 8 -8.14 16.58 0.71
N GLU A 9 -8.42 16.03 -0.47
CA GLU A 9 -9.48 15.04 -0.66
C GLU A 9 -9.17 13.71 0.05
N ALA A 10 -7.93 13.23 -0.04
CA ALA A 10 -7.48 12.04 0.68
C ALA A 10 -7.57 12.21 2.21
N LEU A 11 -7.24 13.39 2.74
CA LEU A 11 -7.42 13.71 4.16
C LEU A 11 -8.90 13.72 4.56
N GLN A 12 -9.79 14.26 3.72
CA GLN A 12 -11.24 14.19 3.94
C GLN A 12 -11.75 12.76 3.93
N ILE A 13 -11.24 11.90 3.05
CA ILE A 13 -11.58 10.47 3.01
C ILE A 13 -11.12 9.81 4.33
N LEU A 14 -9.86 9.99 4.72
CA LEU A 14 -9.31 9.45 5.97
C LEU A 14 -10.10 9.90 7.21
N GLY A 15 -10.57 11.15 7.22
CA GLY A 15 -11.37 11.70 8.33
C GLY A 15 -12.77 11.10 8.50
N ARG A 16 -13.25 10.29 7.55
CA ARG A 16 -14.57 9.62 7.62
C ARG A 16 -14.53 8.24 8.24
N PHE A 17 -13.35 7.68 8.50
CA PHE A 17 -13.18 6.33 9.04
C PHE A 17 -12.68 6.39 10.48
N GLU A 18 -13.34 5.63 11.36
CA GLU A 18 -12.89 5.47 12.76
C GLU A 18 -11.72 4.49 12.86
N ALA A 19 -11.75 3.41 12.07
CA ALA A 19 -10.67 2.44 11.96
C ALA A 19 -9.80 2.73 10.73
N LEU A 20 -8.52 3.00 10.96
CA LEU A 20 -7.53 3.26 9.92
C LEU A 20 -6.40 2.22 9.96
N PRO A 21 -5.81 1.86 8.81
CA PRO A 21 -4.64 0.99 8.78
C PRO A 21 -3.47 1.66 9.49
N ARG A 22 -2.64 0.86 10.16
CA ARG A 22 -1.39 1.32 10.77
C ARG A 22 -0.26 1.40 9.75
N LEU A 23 -0.36 0.63 8.67
CA LEU A 23 0.59 0.58 7.57
C LEU A 23 -0.14 0.47 6.23
N VAL A 24 0.26 1.29 5.27
CA VAL A 24 -0.12 1.12 3.86
C VAL A 24 1.09 0.64 3.06
N VAL A 25 0.95 -0.50 2.40
CA VAL A 25 1.98 -1.09 1.55
C VAL A 25 1.62 -0.82 0.09
N PHE A 26 2.60 -0.42 -0.71
CA PHE A 26 2.43 -0.18 -2.14
C PHE A 26 3.34 -1.11 -2.93
N ASP A 27 2.80 -1.69 -4.00
CA ASP A 27 3.65 -2.05 -5.14
C ASP A 27 4.19 -0.80 -5.85
N LEU A 28 5.12 -1.00 -6.78
CA LEU A 28 5.75 0.03 -7.58
C LEU A 28 5.15 0.08 -8.99
N ASP A 29 5.56 -0.88 -9.82
CA ASP A 29 5.21 -0.95 -11.23
C ASP A 29 3.69 -1.06 -11.39
N HIS A 30 3.13 -0.29 -12.33
CA HIS A 30 1.69 -0.16 -12.57
C HIS A 30 0.79 0.19 -11.36
N THR A 31 1.39 0.51 -10.21
CA THR A 31 0.68 0.86 -8.98
C THR A 31 0.91 2.32 -8.59
N ILE A 32 2.17 2.78 -8.54
CA ILE A 32 2.48 4.20 -8.26
C ILE A 32 2.96 4.95 -9.51
N TRP A 33 3.47 4.24 -10.52
CA TRP A 33 3.83 4.76 -11.84
C TRP A 33 3.40 3.80 -12.97
N PRO A 34 3.17 4.29 -14.20
CA PRO A 34 2.66 3.47 -15.31
C PRO A 34 3.79 2.85 -16.15
N LEU A 35 4.72 2.13 -15.52
CA LEU A 35 5.84 1.46 -16.18
C LEU A 35 6.31 0.24 -15.40
N TYR A 36 7.16 -0.56 -16.05
CA TYR A 36 7.98 -1.60 -15.41
C TYR A 36 9.42 -1.10 -15.25
N CYS A 37 9.98 -1.19 -14.05
CA CYS A 37 11.39 -0.81 -13.81
C CYS A 37 12.36 -1.63 -14.67
N ASP A 38 12.03 -2.90 -14.92
CA ASP A 38 12.82 -3.84 -15.72
C ASP A 38 12.96 -3.41 -17.21
N CYS A 39 12.11 -2.49 -17.68
CA CYS A 39 12.15 -1.93 -19.03
C CYS A 39 12.88 -0.57 -19.09
N CYS A 40 13.43 -0.09 -17.98
CA CYS A 40 13.99 1.24 -17.84
C CYS A 40 15.50 1.22 -17.57
N SER A 41 16.06 2.42 -17.45
CA SER A 41 17.42 2.69 -17.02
C SER A 41 17.43 3.66 -15.84
N ILE A 42 18.52 3.65 -15.07
CA ILE A 42 18.73 4.61 -13.96
C ILE A 42 18.64 6.07 -14.43
N GLY A 43 18.91 6.36 -15.71
CA GLY A 43 18.83 7.71 -16.28
C GLY A 43 17.40 8.23 -16.47
N ASP A 44 16.42 7.35 -16.56
CA ASP A 44 15.04 7.71 -16.90
C ASP A 44 14.34 8.46 -15.77
N SER A 45 13.38 9.32 -16.16
CA SER A 45 12.59 10.13 -15.21
C SER A 45 11.16 9.60 -15.17
N PRO A 46 10.79 8.79 -14.17
CA PRO A 46 9.44 8.27 -14.04
C PRO A 46 8.45 9.40 -13.72
N ARG A 47 7.17 9.15 -13.98
CA ARG A 47 6.07 10.01 -13.52
C ARG A 47 5.10 9.17 -12.71
N LEU A 48 4.62 9.74 -11.61
CA LEU A 48 3.61 9.10 -10.79
C LEU A 48 2.23 9.15 -11.45
N PHE A 49 1.38 8.20 -11.10
CA PHE A 49 -0.06 8.35 -11.30
C PHE A 49 -0.54 9.63 -10.62
N ARG A 50 -1.53 10.28 -11.25
CA ARG A 50 -2.01 11.62 -10.89
C ARG A 50 -2.31 11.78 -9.40
N HIS A 51 -2.80 10.73 -8.75
CA HIS A 51 -3.26 10.79 -7.36
C HIS A 51 -2.25 10.24 -6.34
N ALA A 52 -1.23 9.50 -6.78
CA ALA A 52 -0.34 8.75 -5.88
C ALA A 52 0.38 9.66 -4.87
N LYS A 53 1.03 10.75 -5.34
CA LYS A 53 1.77 11.67 -4.46
C LYS A 53 0.85 12.35 -3.43
N GLY A 54 -0.33 12.81 -3.85
CA GLY A 54 -1.31 13.43 -2.95
C GLY A 54 -1.80 12.48 -1.85
N ILE A 55 -2.07 11.22 -2.19
CA ILE A 55 -2.47 10.17 -1.24
C ILE A 55 -1.34 9.88 -0.24
N MET A 56 -0.10 9.68 -0.71
CA MET A 56 1.05 9.43 0.17
C MET A 56 1.32 10.61 1.13
N CYS A 57 1.19 11.84 0.64
CA CYS A 57 1.28 13.03 1.49
C CYS A 57 0.20 13.07 2.57
N ALA A 58 -1.04 12.70 2.25
CA ALA A 58 -2.14 12.63 3.23
C ALA A 58 -1.90 11.53 4.28
N LEU A 59 -1.41 10.37 3.87
CA LEU A 59 -1.03 9.28 4.78
C LEU A 59 0.08 9.73 5.74
N LYS A 60 1.13 10.37 5.22
CA LYS A 60 2.23 10.93 6.01
C LYS A 60 1.74 11.96 7.03
N GLU A 61 0.88 12.88 6.61
CA GLU A 61 0.31 13.90 7.51
C GLU A 61 -0.58 13.29 8.60
N LYS A 62 -1.30 12.21 8.28
CA LYS A 62 -2.11 11.46 9.25
C LYS A 62 -1.27 10.59 10.19
N GLY A 63 0.04 10.46 9.94
CA GLY A 63 0.94 9.61 10.72
C GLY A 63 0.79 8.12 10.43
N ILE A 64 0.24 7.75 9.26
CA ILE A 64 0.13 6.36 8.83
C ILE A 64 1.44 5.95 8.15
N ALA A 65 2.05 4.86 8.64
CA ALA A 65 3.30 4.36 8.07
C ALA A 65 3.07 3.87 6.63
N MET A 66 4.11 3.95 5.81
CA MET A 66 4.08 3.46 4.43
C MET A 66 5.27 2.54 4.16
N ALA A 67 5.07 1.49 3.36
CA ALA A 67 6.13 0.60 2.92
C ALA A 67 6.00 0.24 1.44
N VAL A 68 7.09 -0.26 0.86
CA VAL A 68 7.12 -0.79 -0.51
C VAL A 68 7.26 -2.31 -0.47
N ALA A 69 6.48 -3.00 -1.31
CA ALA A 69 6.67 -4.41 -1.63
C ALA A 69 6.64 -4.59 -3.15
N SER A 70 7.80 -4.74 -3.79
CA SER A 70 7.93 -4.90 -5.24
C SER A 70 8.75 -6.12 -5.61
N ARG A 71 8.31 -6.79 -6.68
CA ARG A 71 8.96 -7.97 -7.25
C ARG A 71 9.93 -7.63 -8.41
N SER A 72 10.21 -6.35 -8.66
CA SER A 72 11.15 -5.99 -9.73
C SER A 72 12.53 -6.62 -9.48
N SER A 73 13.14 -7.12 -10.55
CA SER A 73 14.50 -7.66 -10.53
C SER A 73 15.58 -6.58 -10.60
N THR A 74 15.16 -5.30 -10.71
CA THR A 74 16.02 -4.12 -10.85
C THR A 74 15.87 -3.16 -9.65
N PRO A 75 16.29 -3.58 -8.43
CA PRO A 75 16.12 -2.77 -7.23
C PRO A 75 16.89 -1.44 -7.28
N ASP A 76 17.98 -1.37 -8.01
CA ASP A 76 18.77 -0.15 -8.25
C ASP A 76 17.98 0.90 -9.04
N ILE A 77 17.31 0.49 -10.12
CA ILE A 77 16.44 1.37 -10.92
C ILE A 77 15.26 1.85 -10.09
N ALA A 78 14.57 0.92 -9.41
CA ALA A 78 13.43 1.25 -8.55
C ALA A 78 13.81 2.25 -7.45
N ASN A 79 14.97 2.07 -6.79
CA ASN A 79 15.43 3.01 -5.78
C ASN A 79 15.81 4.37 -6.39
N ALA A 80 16.48 4.40 -7.55
CA ALA A 80 16.79 5.66 -8.24
C ALA A 80 15.52 6.44 -8.62
N PHE A 81 14.45 5.74 -8.99
CA PHE A 81 13.15 6.33 -9.30
C PHE A 81 12.48 6.92 -8.06
N LEU A 82 12.49 6.19 -6.95
CA LEU A 82 12.01 6.69 -5.66
C LEU A 82 12.79 7.93 -5.18
N ASP A 83 14.10 7.99 -5.44
CA ASP A 83 14.93 9.16 -5.15
C ASP A 83 14.51 10.37 -5.98
N LYS A 84 14.43 10.21 -7.31
CA LYS A 84 14.05 11.29 -8.25
C LYS A 84 12.65 11.83 -8.00
N LEU A 85 11.74 11.00 -7.50
CA LEU A 85 10.37 11.38 -7.14
C LEU A 85 10.24 11.93 -5.72
N GLU A 86 11.34 11.96 -4.96
CA GLU A 86 11.43 12.40 -3.56
C GLU A 86 10.53 11.59 -2.62
N LEU A 87 10.33 10.30 -2.92
CA LEU A 87 9.44 9.41 -2.15
C LEU A 87 10.18 8.59 -1.10
N GLN A 88 11.51 8.44 -1.17
CA GLN A 88 12.27 7.66 -0.19
C GLN A 88 11.93 7.96 1.28
N PRO A 89 11.88 9.23 1.73
CA PRO A 89 11.67 9.53 3.14
C PRO A 89 10.20 9.39 3.56
N MET A 90 9.33 8.89 2.69
CA MET A 90 7.95 8.54 3.01
C MET A 90 7.84 7.08 3.48
N PHE A 91 8.75 6.20 3.09
CA PHE A 91 8.65 4.77 3.37
C PHE A 91 9.50 4.35 4.57
N VAL A 92 8.89 3.64 5.52
CA VAL A 92 9.59 3.12 6.71
C VAL A 92 10.43 1.87 6.39
N THR A 93 10.05 1.14 5.34
CA THR A 93 10.82 0.02 4.79
C THR A 93 10.48 -0.17 3.31
N LYS A 94 11.40 -0.75 2.55
CA LYS A 94 11.23 -1.06 1.12
C LYS A 94 11.77 -2.46 0.84
N GLU A 95 10.87 -3.39 0.58
CA GLU A 95 11.21 -4.73 0.12
C GLU A 95 11.10 -4.75 -1.41
N ILE A 96 12.25 -4.64 -2.09
CA ILE A 96 12.33 -4.64 -3.55
C ILE A 96 13.30 -5.75 -3.95
N PHE A 97 12.75 -6.89 -4.37
CA PHE A 97 13.53 -8.05 -4.84
C PHE A 97 12.61 -9.04 -5.55
N ASP A 98 13.15 -9.78 -6.52
CA ASP A 98 12.42 -10.86 -7.17
C ASP A 98 12.20 -12.03 -6.19
N SER A 99 11.00 -12.62 -6.25
CA SER A 99 10.67 -13.82 -5.49
C SER A 99 9.59 -14.63 -6.18
N TRP A 100 9.64 -15.94 -5.94
CA TRP A 100 8.65 -16.92 -6.40
C TRP A 100 7.42 -17.01 -5.48
N THR A 101 7.37 -16.22 -4.41
CA THR A 101 6.37 -16.37 -3.33
C THR A 101 5.22 -15.36 -3.44
N HIS A 102 5.06 -14.68 -4.58
CA HIS A 102 3.99 -13.71 -4.84
C HIS A 102 3.81 -12.72 -3.67
N LYS A 103 4.92 -12.11 -3.23
CA LYS A 103 5.03 -11.14 -2.11
C LYS A 103 4.84 -11.67 -0.69
N THR A 104 4.72 -12.99 -0.50
CA THR A 104 4.71 -13.56 0.86
C THR A 104 5.99 -13.20 1.62
N GLU A 105 7.15 -13.37 1.00
CA GLU A 105 8.44 -13.07 1.64
C GLU A 105 8.60 -11.57 1.94
N HIS A 106 8.17 -10.71 1.01
CA HIS A 106 8.15 -9.25 1.19
C HIS A 106 7.34 -8.87 2.43
N PHE A 107 6.11 -9.38 2.55
CA PHE A 107 5.25 -9.07 3.69
C PHE A 107 5.79 -9.62 5.01
N GLN A 108 6.42 -10.80 5.01
CA GLN A 108 7.10 -11.33 6.20
C GLN A 108 8.25 -10.41 6.66
N ARG A 109 9.04 -9.88 5.74
CA ARG A 109 10.12 -8.93 6.07
C ARG A 109 9.56 -7.59 6.55
N ILE A 110 8.54 -7.05 5.88
CA ILE A 110 7.85 -5.82 6.31
C ILE A 110 7.28 -5.98 7.72
N GLN A 111 6.58 -7.08 8.00
CA GLN A 111 5.99 -7.34 9.31
C GLN A 111 7.06 -7.50 10.39
N ARG A 112 8.17 -8.18 10.08
CA ARG A 112 9.32 -8.30 10.99
C ARG A 112 9.95 -6.94 11.31
N THR A 113 10.15 -6.10 10.31
CA THR A 113 10.78 -4.78 10.46
C THR A 113 9.88 -3.78 11.18
N THR A 114 8.57 -3.81 10.90
CA THR A 114 7.62 -2.82 11.44
C THR A 114 6.94 -3.27 12.74
N GLY A 115 6.85 -4.58 12.98
CA GLY A 115 6.07 -5.16 14.08
C GLY A 115 4.55 -4.98 13.93
N ILE A 116 4.07 -4.51 12.78
CA ILE A 116 2.64 -4.24 12.55
C ILE A 116 1.95 -5.56 12.13
N PRO A 117 0.82 -5.96 12.77
CA PRO A 117 0.07 -7.16 12.35
C PRO A 117 -0.49 -7.02 10.94
N TYR A 118 -0.62 -8.14 10.21
CA TYR A 118 -1.14 -8.14 8.84
C TYR A 118 -2.55 -7.55 8.74
N GLU A 119 -3.40 -7.82 9.74
CA GLU A 119 -4.77 -7.31 9.83
C GLU A 119 -4.82 -5.79 10.00
N SER A 120 -3.71 -5.17 10.39
CA SER A 120 -3.55 -3.72 10.50
C SER A 120 -2.92 -3.09 9.24
N MET A 121 -2.77 -3.85 8.16
CA MET A 121 -2.18 -3.40 6.90
C MET A 121 -3.23 -3.25 5.78
N LEU A 122 -3.01 -2.25 4.93
CA LEU A 122 -3.71 -2.06 3.66
C LEU A 122 -2.68 -2.15 2.51
N PHE A 123 -3.01 -2.86 1.43
CA PHE A 123 -2.09 -3.12 0.33
C PHE A 123 -2.70 -2.80 -1.04
N PHE A 124 -1.92 -2.16 -1.91
CA PHE A 124 -2.28 -1.88 -3.30
C PHE A 124 -1.28 -2.53 -4.27
N ASP A 125 -1.80 -3.24 -5.28
CA ASP A 125 -1.04 -4.00 -6.28
C ASP A 125 -1.91 -4.19 -7.53
N ASP A 126 -1.32 -4.19 -8.73
CA ASP A 126 -2.03 -4.43 -9.99
C ASP A 126 -2.04 -5.92 -10.41
N GLU A 127 -1.20 -6.76 -9.80
CA GLU A 127 -1.11 -8.18 -10.10
C GLU A 127 -1.99 -9.04 -9.16
N HIS A 128 -3.02 -9.66 -9.76
CA HIS A 128 -4.00 -10.51 -9.09
C HIS A 128 -3.38 -11.62 -8.22
N ARG A 129 -2.24 -12.20 -8.63
CA ARG A 129 -1.55 -13.26 -7.88
C ARG A 129 -0.99 -12.77 -6.55
N ASN A 130 -0.41 -11.58 -6.54
CA ASN A 130 0.10 -10.94 -5.33
C ASN A 130 -1.09 -10.59 -4.41
N PHE A 131 -2.13 -9.95 -4.96
CA PHE A 131 -3.38 -9.65 -4.26
C PHE A 131 -3.98 -10.89 -3.56
N ALA A 132 -4.14 -12.00 -4.28
CA ALA A 132 -4.76 -13.21 -3.75
C ALA A 132 -3.91 -13.87 -2.67
N THR A 133 -2.59 -13.82 -2.81
CA THR A 133 -1.64 -14.41 -1.84
C THR A 133 -1.59 -13.58 -0.55
N VAL A 134 -1.40 -12.27 -0.67
CA VAL A 134 -1.27 -11.36 0.46
C VAL A 134 -2.59 -11.23 1.24
N SER A 135 -3.74 -11.29 0.55
CA SER A 135 -5.05 -11.30 1.24
C SER A 135 -5.22 -12.50 2.18
N LYS A 136 -4.67 -13.67 1.82
CA LYS A 136 -4.71 -14.87 2.68
C LYS A 136 -3.86 -14.72 3.94
N MET A 137 -2.92 -13.77 3.97
CA MET A 137 -2.10 -13.48 5.14
C MET A 137 -2.82 -12.60 6.18
N GLY A 138 -4.05 -12.15 5.90
CA GLY A 138 -4.81 -11.27 6.80
C GLY A 138 -4.73 -9.79 6.43
N VAL A 139 -3.94 -9.42 5.43
CA VAL A 139 -3.88 -8.05 4.90
C VAL A 139 -5.17 -7.69 4.16
N THR A 140 -5.60 -6.43 4.27
CA THR A 140 -6.64 -5.90 3.37
C THR A 140 -5.96 -5.51 2.06
N SER A 141 -6.17 -6.26 0.99
CA SER A 141 -5.55 -5.97 -0.31
C SER A 141 -6.55 -5.35 -1.29
N ILE A 142 -6.06 -4.55 -2.22
CA ILE A 142 -6.82 -3.89 -3.27
C ILE A 142 -6.09 -4.09 -4.60
N LEU A 143 -6.80 -4.69 -5.55
CA LEU A 143 -6.35 -4.80 -6.93
C LEU A 143 -6.60 -3.46 -7.63
N VAL A 144 -5.56 -2.81 -8.11
CA VAL A 144 -5.67 -1.58 -8.91
C VAL A 144 -5.53 -1.88 -10.40
N ASP A 145 -6.11 -1.04 -11.25
CA ASP A 145 -5.96 -1.18 -12.70
C ASP A 145 -4.57 -0.73 -13.14
N TRP A 146 -3.97 -1.46 -14.07
CA TRP A 146 -2.59 -1.23 -14.53
C TRP A 146 -2.36 0.15 -15.19
N ASP A 147 -3.41 0.79 -15.72
CA ASP A 147 -3.38 2.10 -16.37
C ASP A 147 -3.85 3.26 -15.48
N GLY A 148 -4.43 2.95 -14.31
CA GLY A 148 -4.94 3.92 -13.35
C GLY A 148 -4.14 3.96 -12.03
N GLY A 149 -3.53 2.84 -11.67
CA GLY A 149 -2.81 2.62 -10.42
C GLY A 149 -3.58 3.06 -9.19
N VAL A 150 -2.85 3.50 -8.16
CA VAL A 150 -3.43 4.06 -6.95
C VAL A 150 -4.08 5.41 -7.25
N ASN A 151 -5.38 5.46 -6.98
CA ASN A 151 -6.20 6.66 -7.13
C ASN A 151 -7.17 6.82 -5.94
N LEU A 152 -7.82 7.98 -5.83
CA LEU A 152 -8.71 8.29 -4.70
C LEU A 152 -9.89 7.33 -4.57
N GLU A 153 -10.40 6.78 -5.68
CA GLU A 153 -11.47 5.79 -5.67
C GLU A 153 -10.99 4.48 -5.06
N MET A 154 -9.86 3.95 -5.55
CA MET A 154 -9.27 2.72 -5.01
C MET A 154 -8.81 2.91 -3.56
N PHE A 155 -8.29 4.08 -3.22
CA PHE A 155 -7.91 4.42 -1.86
C PHE A 155 -9.12 4.38 -0.90
N LYS A 156 -10.24 5.00 -1.32
CA LYS A 156 -11.49 4.96 -0.56
C LYS A 156 -12.05 3.55 -0.44
N LEU A 157 -12.00 2.76 -1.52
CA LEU A 157 -12.40 1.35 -1.50
C LEU A 157 -11.54 0.55 -0.51
N GLY A 158 -10.23 0.77 -0.51
CA GLY A 158 -9.29 0.18 0.45
C GLY A 158 -9.65 0.45 1.89
N LEU A 159 -9.93 1.71 2.22
CA LEU A 159 -10.32 2.10 3.58
C LEU A 159 -11.68 1.54 3.98
N ASN A 160 -12.66 1.50 3.06
CA ASN A 160 -13.95 0.85 3.30
C ASN A 160 -13.78 -0.64 3.63
N ASN A 161 -13.02 -1.36 2.80
CA ASN A 161 -12.80 -2.80 3.00
C ASN A 161 -12.04 -3.06 4.31
N PHE A 162 -11.07 -2.22 4.63
CA PHE A 162 -10.32 -2.29 5.89
C PHE A 162 -11.24 -2.10 7.10
N ALA A 163 -12.06 -1.05 7.09
CA ALA A 163 -12.98 -0.75 8.18
C ALA A 163 -14.05 -1.85 8.35
N ALA A 164 -14.59 -2.37 7.25
CA ALA A 164 -15.55 -3.48 7.29
C ALA A 164 -14.94 -4.75 7.90
N LYS A 165 -13.70 -5.09 7.49
CA LYS A 165 -12.96 -6.23 8.06
C LYS A 165 -12.66 -6.04 9.54
N PHE A 166 -12.29 -4.82 9.95
CA PHE A 166 -12.05 -4.47 11.35
C PHE A 166 -13.31 -4.64 12.20
N ALA A 167 -14.47 -4.16 11.71
CA ALA A 167 -15.76 -4.32 12.39
C ALA A 167 -16.14 -5.79 12.57
N ALA A 168 -16.03 -6.61 11.51
CA ALA A 168 -16.32 -8.05 11.57
C ALA A 168 -15.41 -8.79 12.57
N SER A 169 -14.13 -8.43 12.64
CA SER A 169 -13.19 -9.04 13.59
C SER A 169 -13.45 -8.66 15.06
N SER A 170 -14.19 -7.57 15.31
CA SER A 170 -14.52 -7.12 16.65
C SER A 170 -15.76 -7.85 17.18
N THR A 171 -16.76 -8.10 16.33
CA THR A 171 -17.96 -8.86 16.69
C THR A 171 -17.65 -10.32 17.03
N ASP A 172 -16.72 -10.97 16.33
CA ASP A 172 -16.35 -12.38 16.60
C ASP A 172 -15.65 -12.57 17.96
N LYS A 173 -14.98 -11.52 18.48
CA LYS A 173 -14.30 -11.56 19.78
C LYS A 173 -15.27 -11.40 20.95
N ASP A 174 -16.35 -10.66 20.75
CA ASP A 174 -17.38 -10.45 21.78
C ASP A 174 -18.27 -11.71 21.94
N GLU A 175 -18.51 -12.47 20.88
CA GLU A 175 -19.24 -13.75 20.96
C GLU A 175 -18.42 -14.85 21.64
N GLN A 176 -17.10 -14.93 21.40
CA GLN A 176 -16.23 -15.95 22.04
C GLN A 176 -15.96 -15.69 23.52
N THR A 177 -16.02 -14.43 23.98
CA THR A 177 -15.89 -14.10 25.40
C THR A 177 -17.17 -14.34 26.19
N SER A 178 -18.34 -14.29 25.52
CA SER A 178 -19.65 -14.53 26.12
C SER A 178 -19.98 -16.02 26.34
N PHE A 179 -19.26 -16.94 25.68
CA PHE A 179 -19.48 -18.40 25.80
C PHE A 179 -18.56 -19.11 26.81
N ASN A 180 -17.58 -18.41 27.37
CA ASN A 180 -16.63 -18.95 28.37
C ASN A 180 -16.87 -18.36 29.79
N GLY A 181 -18.04 -17.78 30.04
CA GLY A 181 -18.47 -17.23 31.34
C GLY A 181 -19.45 -18.14 32.06
#